data_AF-A0A4R2RAZ2-F1
#
_entry.id   AF-A0A4R2RAZ2-F1
#
_cell.length_a   1.000
_cell.length_b   1.000
_cell.length_c   1.000
_cell.angle_alpha   90.00
_cell.angle_beta   90.00
_cell.angle_gamma   90.00
#
_symmetry.space_group_name_H-M   'P 1'
#
loop_
_entity.id
_entity.type
_entity.pdbx_description
1 polymer ?
#
loop_
_entity_poly.entity_id
_entity_poly.type
_entity_poly.pdbx_seq_one_letter_code
_entity_poly.pdbx_strand_id
1 'polypeptide(L)'
;MKQKSGTGFLHRRILSLSFFALTLIFLGGYYFTDLPLSSLPPSPIVNNLAEFPANLSTEEQAHLEKAIHDAIKEHRKMYPPGEHLAEGHIILGMTQEDRTVTLYSVASGGYFGFENGIFTKINGSGVIPTVMSFEKDAQDNYRLISYKEPMDGAGYASSIKAMFPQQLRDALIHDETASSDLVRQEEAQAREYLQSIGRIAPVQINAVEKQLAFIPVDASNKLFSEYSKDDAFLNNCPYWLGTRESLEDGYRYIYETSQGKTDDGYDQITFRKKQPDHTIVKEKVYKIVGPAPVLVSER
;
A
#
# COMPACT_ATOMS: atom_id res chain seq x y z
N MET A 1 -15.91 80.46 17.74
CA MET A 1 -14.96 80.75 18.82
C MET A 1 -13.55 80.36 18.36
N LYS A 2 -12.59 81.29 18.49
CA LYS A 2 -11.11 81.19 18.64
C LYS A 2 -10.46 79.79 18.50
N GLN A 3 -9.27 79.56 17.95
CA GLN A 3 -8.11 80.39 17.54
C GLN A 3 -7.05 79.49 16.86
N LYS A 4 -6.34 80.02 15.84
CA LYS A 4 -4.86 80.08 15.60
C LYS A 4 -3.99 78.83 15.81
N SER A 5 -2.87 78.55 15.13
CA SER A 5 -1.89 79.26 14.25
C SER A 5 -0.88 78.17 13.79
N GLY A 6 -0.33 78.15 12.56
CA GLY A 6 0.79 78.99 12.07
C GLY A 6 2.16 78.43 12.53
N THR A 7 2.99 77.79 11.68
CA THR A 7 4.02 78.32 10.73
C THR A 7 5.48 78.12 11.21
N GLY A 8 6.40 77.78 10.30
CA GLY A 8 7.87 77.93 10.43
C GLY A 8 8.66 76.67 10.01
N PHE A 9 9.12 76.47 8.78
CA PHE A 9 10.17 77.11 7.94
C PHE A 9 11.64 76.76 8.27
N LEU A 10 12.28 76.16 7.26
CA LEU A 10 13.69 75.85 6.94
C LEU A 10 14.84 76.35 7.85
N HIS A 11 15.84 75.48 8.03
CA HIS A 11 17.27 75.84 7.94
C HIS A 11 18.13 74.72 7.32
N ARG A 12 19.35 75.10 6.94
CA ARG A 12 20.16 74.69 5.78
C ARG A 12 21.48 74.02 6.22
N ARG A 13 22.09 73.25 5.28
CA ARG A 13 23.54 72.96 5.05
C ARG A 13 24.23 71.86 5.90
N ILE A 14 24.73 70.76 5.31
CA ILE A 14 25.96 70.45 4.50
C ILE A 14 27.14 69.93 5.38
N LEU A 15 27.87 68.93 4.83
CA LEU A 15 29.10 68.20 5.26
C LEU A 15 28.83 66.91 6.07
N SER A 16 29.45 65.75 5.82
CA SER A 16 30.49 65.31 4.86
C SER A 16 30.63 63.78 4.89
N LEU A 17 30.94 63.22 3.71
CA LEU A 17 31.77 62.03 3.41
C LEU A 17 31.64 60.72 4.21
N SER A 18 31.25 59.69 3.45
CA SER A 18 31.90 58.36 3.32
C SER A 18 31.84 57.37 4.49
N PHE A 19 31.15 56.25 4.28
CA PHE A 19 31.78 54.93 4.23
C PHE A 19 30.86 53.90 3.54
N PHE A 20 31.49 53.03 2.77
CA PHE A 20 30.95 51.99 1.91
C PHE A 20 29.90 51.07 2.58
N ALA A 21 28.78 50.84 1.90
CA ALA A 21 28.05 49.56 1.99
C ALA A 21 27.30 49.32 0.66
N LEU A 22 27.88 48.47 -0.17
CA LEU A 22 27.37 48.03 -1.47
C LEU A 22 26.18 47.09 -1.23
N THR A 23 24.94 47.57 -1.39
CA THR A 23 23.76 46.70 -1.43
C THR A 23 23.41 46.44 -2.89
N LEU A 24 24.01 45.40 -3.47
CA LEU A 24 23.58 44.88 -4.77
C LEU A 24 22.29 44.08 -4.56
N ILE A 25 21.21 44.56 -5.17
CA ILE A 25 19.99 43.81 -5.41
C ILE A 25 20.34 42.78 -6.48
N PHE A 26 20.55 41.52 -6.08
CA PHE A 26 20.56 40.40 -7.01
C PHE A 26 19.13 39.84 -7.13
N LEU A 27 18.49 40.15 -8.26
CA LEU A 27 17.62 39.20 -8.92
C LEU A 27 18.44 37.93 -9.18
N GLY A 28 18.09 36.85 -8.51
CA GLY A 28 18.67 35.53 -8.76
C GLY A 28 17.62 34.50 -8.43
N GLY A 29 16.95 34.00 -9.47
CA GLY A 29 16.13 32.81 -9.35
C GLY A 29 16.97 31.70 -8.74
N TYR A 30 16.53 31.21 -7.59
CA TYR A 30 16.95 29.89 -7.16
C TYR A 30 16.28 28.92 -8.12
N TYR A 31 17.07 28.50 -9.12
CA TYR A 31 16.92 27.21 -9.74
C TYR A 31 16.88 26.19 -8.60
N PHE A 32 15.67 25.77 -8.22
CA PHE A 32 15.48 24.46 -7.62
C PHE A 32 15.87 23.50 -8.74
N THR A 33 17.16 23.17 -8.85
CA THR A 33 17.59 22.08 -9.69
C THR A 33 16.87 20.86 -9.15
N ASP A 34 15.94 20.34 -9.96
CA ASP A 34 15.43 18.99 -9.85
C ASP A 34 16.62 18.06 -9.66
N LEU A 35 16.90 17.72 -8.40
CA LEU A 35 17.65 16.52 -8.11
C LEU A 35 16.73 15.40 -8.58
N PRO A 36 17.13 14.60 -9.58
CA PRO A 36 16.32 13.47 -9.96
C PRO A 36 16.15 12.61 -8.70
N LEU A 37 14.92 12.17 -8.45
CA LEU A 37 14.58 11.22 -7.38
C LEU A 37 15.23 9.82 -7.62
N SER A 38 16.37 9.78 -8.31
CA SER A 38 17.11 8.61 -8.79
C SER A 38 18.55 8.57 -8.28
N SER A 39 18.92 9.34 -7.27
CA SER A 39 20.28 9.32 -6.71
C SER A 39 20.34 9.04 -5.21
N LEU A 40 19.27 8.53 -4.61
CA LEU A 40 19.46 7.75 -3.39
C LEU A 40 20.06 6.42 -3.84
N PRO A 41 21.28 6.05 -3.42
CA PRO A 41 21.71 4.66 -3.58
C PRO A 41 20.62 3.77 -2.96
N PRO A 42 20.38 2.54 -3.45
CA PRO A 42 19.65 1.59 -2.64
C PRO A 42 20.30 1.64 -1.26
N SER A 43 19.56 2.11 -0.26
CA SER A 43 20.05 2.05 1.11
C SER A 43 20.49 0.61 1.29
N PRO A 44 21.73 0.35 1.73
CA PRO A 44 22.10 -1.01 2.08
C PRO A 44 21.02 -1.41 3.07
N ILE A 45 20.21 -2.39 2.68
CA ILE A 45 19.24 -2.97 3.59
C ILE A 45 20.12 -3.44 4.73
N VAL A 46 20.07 -2.72 5.86
CA VAL A 46 20.64 -3.21 7.10
C VAL A 46 19.64 -4.27 7.53
N ASN A 47 19.75 -5.42 6.86
CA ASN A 47 19.20 -6.66 7.33
C ASN A 47 19.76 -6.82 8.74
N ASN A 48 18.91 -7.04 9.72
CA ASN A 48 19.30 -7.70 10.96
C ASN A 48 19.71 -9.18 10.70
N LEU A 49 20.33 -9.47 9.54
CA LEU A 49 21.19 -10.62 9.29
C LEU A 49 22.58 -10.45 9.93
N ALA A 50 22.92 -9.24 10.42
CA ALA A 50 24.24 -8.99 11.02
C ALA A 50 24.54 -9.92 12.22
N GLU A 51 23.54 -10.58 12.81
CA GLU A 51 23.76 -11.52 13.92
C GLU A 51 23.14 -12.92 13.75
N PHE A 52 22.63 -13.30 12.56
CA PHE A 52 22.00 -14.62 12.40
C PHE A 52 22.18 -15.27 11.01
N PRO A 53 22.66 -16.53 10.96
CA PRO A 53 23.72 -17.10 11.81
C PRO A 53 25.10 -16.60 11.35
N ALA A 54 25.99 -16.34 12.29
CA ALA A 54 27.40 -15.99 12.02
C ALA A 54 28.21 -17.08 11.27
N ASN A 55 27.56 -18.17 10.84
CA ASN A 55 28.17 -19.36 10.25
C ASN A 55 27.73 -19.67 8.81
N LEU A 56 26.79 -18.92 8.21
CA LEU A 56 26.46 -19.06 6.79
C LEU A 56 27.31 -18.09 5.96
N SER A 57 27.82 -18.56 4.83
CA SER A 57 28.44 -17.71 3.82
C SER A 57 27.41 -16.74 3.22
N THR A 58 27.89 -15.66 2.61
CA THR A 58 27.03 -14.67 1.95
C THR A 58 26.17 -15.28 0.84
N GLU A 59 26.71 -16.27 0.11
CA GLU A 59 25.97 -16.98 -0.95
C GLU A 59 24.84 -17.84 -0.36
N GLU A 60 25.12 -18.59 0.71
CA GLU A 60 24.09 -19.38 1.40
C GLU A 60 22.99 -18.51 2.00
N GLN A 61 23.34 -17.34 2.54
CA GLN A 61 22.36 -16.37 3.04
C GLN A 61 21.45 -15.89 1.90
N ALA A 62 22.01 -15.56 0.74
CA ALA A 62 21.22 -15.13 -0.42
C ALA A 62 20.29 -16.24 -0.94
N HIS A 63 20.75 -17.49 -0.98
CA HIS A 63 19.91 -18.63 -1.36
C HIS A 63 18.77 -18.89 -0.38
N LEU A 64 19.04 -18.80 0.93
CA LEU A 64 18.03 -18.97 1.97
C LEU A 64 17.00 -17.83 1.92
N GLU A 65 17.47 -16.58 1.80
CA GLU A 65 16.61 -15.40 1.68
C GLU A 65 15.66 -15.52 0.48
N LYS A 66 16.20 -15.92 -0.68
CA LYS A 66 15.38 -16.19 -1.86
C LYS A 66 14.33 -17.27 -1.59
N ALA A 67 14.70 -18.36 -0.94
CA ALA A 67 13.77 -19.44 -0.62
C ALA A 67 12.67 -19.00 0.36
N ILE A 68 12.98 -18.11 1.31
CA ILE A 68 12.00 -17.49 2.22
C ILE A 68 11.01 -16.63 1.43
N HIS A 69 11.50 -15.72 0.58
CA HIS A 69 10.64 -14.89 -0.27
C HIS A 69 9.70 -15.74 -1.13
N ASP A 70 10.24 -16.77 -1.79
CA ASP A 70 9.48 -17.67 -2.65
C ASP A 70 8.42 -18.44 -1.85
N ALA A 71 8.78 -18.96 -0.66
CA ALA A 71 7.86 -19.69 0.20
C ALA A 71 6.69 -18.83 0.68
N ILE A 72 6.97 -17.61 1.14
CA ILE A 72 5.92 -16.68 1.60
C ILE A 72 5.02 -16.30 0.43
N LYS A 73 5.59 -15.88 -0.71
CA LYS A 73 4.80 -15.52 -1.89
C LYS A 73 3.94 -16.68 -2.38
N GLU A 74 4.50 -17.89 -2.48
CA GLU A 74 3.73 -19.08 -2.86
C GLU A 74 2.55 -19.32 -1.91
N HIS A 75 2.79 -19.23 -0.60
CA HIS A 75 1.73 -19.41 0.39
C HIS A 75 0.63 -18.33 0.28
N ARG A 76 1.00 -17.08 -0.03
CA ARG A 76 0.03 -15.96 -0.20
C ARG A 76 -0.79 -16.05 -1.49
N LYS A 77 -0.47 -16.93 -2.45
CA LYS A 77 -1.29 -17.14 -3.66
C LYS A 77 -2.70 -17.68 -3.38
N MET A 78 -2.98 -18.12 -2.15
CA MET A 78 -4.34 -18.47 -1.72
C MET A 78 -5.31 -17.29 -1.70
N TYR A 79 -4.80 -16.06 -1.62
CA TYR A 79 -5.62 -14.85 -1.68
C TYR A 79 -6.06 -14.55 -3.11
N PRO A 80 -7.24 -13.93 -3.31
CA PRO A 80 -7.67 -13.50 -4.64
C PRO A 80 -6.59 -12.62 -5.30
N PRO A 81 -6.24 -12.90 -6.56
CA PRO A 81 -5.13 -12.22 -7.22
C PRO A 81 -5.45 -10.75 -7.43
N GLY A 82 -4.41 -9.93 -7.32
CA GLY A 82 -4.38 -8.56 -7.80
C GLY A 82 -3.29 -8.40 -8.85
N GLU A 83 -2.78 -7.19 -8.97
CA GLU A 83 -1.81 -6.84 -10.01
C GLU A 83 -0.38 -7.28 -9.65
N HIS A 84 0.03 -7.12 -8.39
CA HIS A 84 1.38 -7.50 -7.96
C HIS A 84 1.38 -8.13 -6.57
N LEU A 85 2.11 -9.22 -6.39
CA LEU A 85 2.25 -9.89 -5.10
C LEU A 85 3.55 -9.45 -4.41
N ALA A 86 3.42 -8.87 -3.23
CA ALA A 86 4.55 -8.49 -2.37
C ALA A 86 4.46 -9.19 -1.01
N GLU A 87 5.59 -9.27 -0.33
CA GLU A 87 5.66 -9.74 1.05
C GLU A 87 6.63 -8.90 1.87
N GLY A 88 6.59 -9.12 3.19
CA GLY A 88 7.65 -8.74 4.08
C GLY A 88 7.82 -9.82 5.12
N HIS A 89 9.04 -9.95 5.64
CA HIS A 89 9.31 -10.86 6.75
C HIS A 89 10.41 -10.36 7.68
N ILE A 90 10.41 -10.88 8.90
CA ILE A 90 11.43 -10.68 9.92
C ILE A 90 11.74 -12.03 10.54
N ILE A 91 13.01 -12.44 10.51
CA ILE A 91 13.48 -13.65 11.18
C ILE A 91 13.74 -13.34 12.65
N LEU A 92 13.07 -14.06 13.54
CA LEU A 92 13.20 -13.95 14.99
C LEU A 92 14.23 -14.94 15.55
N GLY A 93 14.42 -16.05 14.86
CA GLY A 93 15.39 -17.06 15.24
C GLY A 93 15.45 -18.19 14.24
N MET A 94 16.50 -18.99 14.36
CA MET A 94 16.75 -20.13 13.49
C MET A 94 17.35 -21.28 14.29
N THR A 95 16.98 -22.51 13.93
CA THR A 95 17.68 -23.73 14.33
C THR A 95 18.13 -24.48 13.09
N GLN A 96 19.27 -25.15 13.19
CA GLN A 96 19.80 -26.00 12.13
C GLN A 96 20.13 -27.37 12.71
N GLU A 97 19.57 -28.41 12.10
CA GLU A 97 19.80 -29.81 12.44
C GLU A 97 20.13 -30.54 11.14
N ASP A 98 21.36 -31.05 11.02
CA ASP A 98 21.90 -31.63 9.79
C ASP A 98 21.75 -30.71 8.58
N ARG A 99 20.87 -31.09 7.64
CA ARG A 99 20.52 -30.34 6.42
C ARG A 99 19.20 -29.59 6.53
N THR A 100 18.55 -29.61 7.69
CA THR A 100 17.28 -28.94 7.91
C THR A 100 17.51 -27.63 8.64
N VAL A 101 17.01 -26.54 8.06
CA VAL A 101 16.95 -25.22 8.69
C VAL A 101 15.50 -24.94 9.05
N THR A 102 15.24 -24.60 10.31
CA THR A 102 13.93 -24.12 10.77
C THR A 102 14.03 -22.67 11.17
N LEU A 103 13.20 -21.83 10.56
CA LEU A 103 13.09 -20.40 10.79
C LEU A 103 11.83 -20.12 11.58
N TYR A 104 11.97 -19.28 12.60
CA TYR A 104 10.90 -18.68 13.37
C TYR A 104 10.83 -17.22 12.94
N SER A 105 9.72 -16.80 12.34
CA SER A 105 9.59 -15.47 11.76
C SER A 105 8.22 -14.85 12.05
N VAL A 106 8.10 -13.58 11.73
CA VAL A 106 6.81 -12.95 11.40
C VAL A 106 6.84 -12.59 9.92
N ALA A 107 5.72 -12.77 9.24
CA ALA A 107 5.58 -12.46 7.83
C ALA A 107 4.23 -11.81 7.53
N SER A 108 4.21 -10.93 6.54
CA SER A 108 2.99 -10.40 5.94
C SER A 108 3.12 -10.43 4.42
N GLY A 109 2.00 -10.39 3.72
CA GLY A 109 2.05 -10.29 2.26
C GLY A 109 0.68 -10.31 1.63
N GLY A 110 0.62 -9.92 0.38
CA GLY A 110 -0.62 -9.80 -0.34
C GLY A 110 -0.50 -9.17 -1.71
N TYR A 111 -1.63 -9.16 -2.39
CA TYR A 111 -1.76 -8.56 -3.69
C TYR A 111 -2.04 -7.07 -3.59
N PHE A 112 -1.27 -6.30 -4.35
CA PHE A 112 -1.47 -4.90 -4.61
C PHE A 112 -2.34 -4.69 -5.84
N GLY A 113 -3.10 -3.61 -5.83
CA GLY A 113 -3.90 -3.13 -6.96
C GLY A 113 -4.20 -1.66 -6.78
N PHE A 114 -4.72 -1.03 -7.84
CA PHE A 114 -5.12 0.37 -7.76
C PHE A 114 -6.51 0.51 -7.17
N GLU A 115 -6.63 1.30 -6.11
CA GLU A 115 -7.90 1.83 -5.61
C GLU A 115 -7.75 3.36 -5.48
N ASN A 116 -8.67 4.14 -6.05
CA ASN A 116 -8.63 5.61 -6.05
C ASN A 116 -7.27 6.21 -6.51
N GLY A 117 -6.61 5.56 -7.48
CA GLY A 117 -5.31 5.99 -8.01
C GLY A 117 -4.10 5.70 -7.11
N ILE A 118 -4.32 5.05 -5.96
CA ILE A 118 -3.27 4.60 -5.05
C ILE A 118 -3.04 3.11 -5.26
N PHE A 119 -1.78 2.71 -5.40
CA PHE A 119 -1.40 1.30 -5.47
C PHE A 119 -1.29 0.76 -4.03
N THR A 120 -2.34 0.08 -3.59
CA THR A 120 -2.55 -0.36 -2.20
C THR A 120 -2.68 -1.87 -2.12
N LYS A 121 -2.46 -2.46 -0.95
CA LYS A 121 -2.76 -3.88 -0.73
C LYS A 121 -4.28 -4.07 -0.72
N ILE A 122 -4.78 -4.84 -1.69
CA ILE A 122 -6.22 -5.09 -1.88
C ILE A 122 -6.67 -6.44 -1.31
N ASN A 123 -5.75 -7.40 -1.20
CA ASN A 123 -5.97 -8.71 -0.58
C ASN A 123 -4.68 -9.17 0.09
N GLY A 124 -4.75 -9.87 1.22
CA GLY A 124 -3.56 -10.40 1.86
C GLY A 124 -3.73 -10.64 3.35
N SER A 125 -2.59 -10.76 4.03
CA SER A 125 -2.51 -10.89 5.47
C SER A 125 -1.97 -9.62 6.14
N GLY A 126 -2.29 -9.48 7.43
CA GLY A 126 -1.49 -8.68 8.35
C GLY A 126 -0.19 -9.40 8.73
N VAL A 127 0.34 -9.06 9.89
CA VAL A 127 1.53 -9.71 10.47
C VAL A 127 1.13 -11.06 11.06
N ILE A 128 1.70 -12.15 10.54
CA ILE A 128 1.42 -13.52 10.98
C ILE A 128 2.72 -14.19 11.45
N PRO A 129 2.78 -14.69 12.69
CA PRO A 129 3.86 -15.56 13.14
C PRO A 129 3.94 -16.81 12.25
N THR A 130 5.12 -17.08 11.71
CA THR A 130 5.32 -18.12 10.72
C THR A 130 6.51 -18.99 11.11
N VAL A 131 6.36 -20.31 11.00
CA VAL A 131 7.48 -21.27 11.12
C VAL A 131 7.68 -21.96 9.79
N MET A 132 8.85 -21.77 9.21
CA MET A 132 9.25 -22.40 7.95
C MET A 132 10.39 -23.35 8.19
N SER A 133 10.33 -24.54 7.60
CA SER A 133 11.46 -25.47 7.58
C SER A 133 11.87 -25.72 6.13
N PHE A 134 13.18 -25.69 5.90
CA PHE A 134 13.81 -25.91 4.61
C PHE A 134 14.82 -27.05 4.70
N GLU A 135 14.88 -27.86 3.66
CA GLU A 135 15.95 -28.83 3.46
C GLU A 135 16.99 -28.24 2.50
N LYS A 136 18.25 -28.30 2.90
CA LYS A 136 19.41 -27.86 2.13
C LYS A 136 19.86 -28.99 1.20
N ASP A 137 19.97 -28.68 -0.09
CA ASP A 137 20.49 -29.62 -1.09
C ASP A 137 22.03 -29.62 -1.16
N ALA A 138 22.60 -30.41 -2.07
CA ALA A 138 24.05 -30.54 -2.22
C ALA A 138 24.71 -29.33 -2.92
N GLN A 139 23.91 -28.39 -3.45
CA GLN A 139 24.33 -27.15 -4.11
C GLN A 139 23.99 -25.92 -3.23
N ASP A 140 23.72 -26.15 -1.94
CA ASP A 140 23.34 -25.11 -0.98
C ASP A 140 22.09 -24.31 -1.36
N ASN A 141 21.18 -24.90 -2.15
CA ASN A 141 19.83 -24.37 -2.32
C ASN A 141 18.91 -24.90 -1.21
N TYR A 142 17.86 -24.14 -0.93
CA TYR A 142 16.89 -24.46 0.10
C TYR A 142 15.54 -24.80 -0.52
N ARG A 143 15.01 -25.97 -0.16
CA ARG A 143 13.69 -26.41 -0.57
C ARG A 143 12.76 -26.40 0.65
N LEU A 144 11.63 -25.69 0.53
CA LEU A 144 10.62 -25.67 1.58
C LEU A 144 10.08 -27.09 1.83
N ILE A 145 10.06 -27.51 3.10
CA ILE A 145 9.49 -28.79 3.54
C ILE A 145 8.33 -28.62 4.51
N SER A 146 8.21 -27.48 5.18
CA SER A 146 7.08 -27.16 6.06
C SER A 146 6.86 -25.66 6.14
N TYR A 147 5.59 -25.24 6.12
CA TYR A 147 5.16 -23.87 6.37
C TYR A 147 3.98 -23.93 7.35
N LYS A 148 4.08 -23.25 8.50
CA LYS A 148 3.07 -23.30 9.56
C LYS A 148 2.75 -21.90 10.07
N GLU A 149 1.46 -21.62 10.17
CA GLU A 149 0.89 -20.43 10.81
C GLU A 149 0.07 -20.88 12.03
N PRO A 150 -0.08 -20.02 13.06
CA PRO A 150 -0.93 -20.30 14.21
C PRO A 150 -2.39 -20.48 13.78
N MET A 151 -3.16 -21.15 14.62
CA MET A 151 -4.61 -21.22 14.45
C MET A 151 -5.26 -19.87 14.75
N ASP A 152 -6.38 -19.58 14.10
CA ASP A 152 -7.16 -18.37 14.42
C ASP A 152 -7.99 -18.51 15.71
N GLY A 153 -8.40 -17.36 16.24
CA GLY A 153 -9.35 -17.26 17.34
C GLY A 153 -8.87 -17.89 18.64
N ALA A 154 -9.72 -18.70 19.28
CA ALA A 154 -9.43 -19.29 20.60
C ALA A 154 -8.19 -20.22 20.60
N GLY A 155 -7.78 -20.75 19.44
CA GLY A 155 -6.59 -21.60 19.30
C GLY A 155 -5.27 -20.83 19.11
N TYR A 156 -5.31 -19.52 18.94
CA TYR A 156 -4.13 -18.71 18.60
C TYR A 156 -3.03 -18.82 19.67
N ALA A 157 -3.36 -18.52 20.92
CA ALA A 157 -2.36 -18.51 21.99
C ALA A 157 -1.74 -19.90 22.26
N SER A 158 -2.49 -20.99 22.13
CA SER A 158 -1.98 -22.35 22.33
C SER A 158 -1.12 -22.82 21.16
N SER A 159 -1.50 -22.49 19.93
CA SER A 159 -0.72 -22.83 18.73
C SER A 159 0.63 -22.10 18.71
N ILE A 160 0.69 -20.81 19.06
CA ILE A 160 1.96 -20.09 19.24
C ILE A 160 2.88 -20.77 20.25
N LYS A 161 2.34 -21.19 21.41
CA LYS A 161 3.12 -21.91 22.43
C LYS A 161 3.62 -23.28 21.94
N ALA A 162 2.91 -23.92 21.02
CA ALA A 162 3.35 -25.19 20.45
C ALA A 162 4.40 -25.01 19.34
N MET A 163 4.31 -23.90 18.58
CA MET A 163 5.14 -23.65 17.41
C MET A 163 6.46 -22.96 17.73
N PHE A 164 6.49 -22.03 18.70
CA PHE A 164 7.66 -21.19 18.97
C PHE A 164 8.38 -21.59 20.27
N PRO A 165 9.74 -21.60 20.29
CA PRO A 165 10.53 -21.69 21.51
C PRO A 165 10.15 -20.61 22.51
N GLN A 166 10.18 -20.92 23.81
CA GLN A 166 9.75 -19.99 24.85
C GLN A 166 10.45 -18.63 24.77
N GLN A 167 11.76 -18.60 24.48
CA GLN A 167 12.52 -17.35 24.39
C GLN A 167 12.10 -16.43 23.23
N LEU A 168 11.43 -16.94 22.20
CA LEU A 168 11.01 -16.15 21.04
C LEU A 168 9.57 -15.64 21.16
N ARG A 169 8.80 -16.12 22.13
CA ARG A 169 7.36 -15.80 22.23
C ARG A 169 7.12 -14.35 22.62
N ASP A 170 8.01 -13.75 23.39
CA ASP A 170 7.88 -12.36 23.83
C ASP A 170 8.06 -11.39 22.64
N ALA A 171 8.90 -11.75 21.65
CA ALA A 171 9.07 -10.98 20.42
C ALA A 171 7.82 -10.98 19.52
N LEU A 172 6.85 -11.86 19.78
CA LEU A 172 5.58 -11.91 19.06
C LEU A 172 4.51 -10.98 19.68
N ILE A 173 4.77 -10.46 20.88
CA ILE A 173 3.83 -9.60 21.61
C ILE A 173 4.09 -8.15 21.20
N HIS A 174 3.33 -7.69 20.21
CA HIS A 174 3.18 -6.29 19.80
C HIS A 174 4.47 -5.47 19.72
N ASP A 175 5.18 -5.66 18.61
CA ASP A 175 6.16 -4.68 18.15
C ASP A 175 5.58 -3.88 16.97
N GLU A 176 5.13 -2.65 17.24
CA GLU A 176 4.72 -1.72 16.18
C GLU A 176 5.84 -1.49 15.16
N THR A 177 7.11 -1.61 15.57
CA THR A 177 8.26 -1.46 14.68
C THR A 177 8.35 -2.61 13.68
N ALA A 178 8.10 -3.86 14.12
CA ALA A 178 8.01 -5.01 13.23
C ALA A 178 6.91 -4.83 12.17
N SER A 179 5.75 -4.29 12.54
CA SER A 179 4.69 -3.96 11.59
C SER A 179 5.16 -2.92 10.55
N SER A 180 5.87 -1.88 10.99
CA SER A 180 6.37 -0.84 10.09
C SER A 180 7.45 -1.32 9.10
N ASP A 181 8.33 -2.22 9.53
CA ASP A 181 9.38 -2.80 8.68
C ASP A 181 8.78 -3.71 7.59
N LEU A 182 7.78 -4.52 7.95
CA LEU A 182 7.08 -5.38 7.01
C LEU A 182 6.34 -4.56 5.94
N VAL A 183 5.64 -3.49 6.37
CA VAL A 183 5.00 -2.54 5.45
C VAL A 183 6.03 -1.91 4.50
N ARG A 184 7.19 -1.48 5.02
CA ARG A 184 8.25 -0.90 4.20
C ARG A 184 8.75 -1.87 3.13
N GLN A 185 8.93 -3.15 3.46
CA GLN A 185 9.36 -4.19 2.52
C GLN A 185 8.32 -4.40 1.42
N GLU A 186 7.05 -4.59 1.79
CA GLU A 186 5.94 -4.77 0.84
C GLU A 186 5.81 -3.56 -0.11
N GLU A 187 5.86 -2.33 0.43
CA GLU A 187 5.80 -1.11 -0.38
C GLU A 187 7.04 -0.92 -1.27
N ALA A 188 8.21 -1.42 -0.87
CA ALA A 188 9.41 -1.40 -1.70
C ALA A 188 9.24 -2.27 -2.95
N GLN A 189 8.79 -3.51 -2.78
CA GLN A 189 8.52 -4.41 -3.89
C GLN A 189 7.43 -3.85 -4.81
N ALA A 190 6.36 -3.28 -4.25
CA ALA A 190 5.31 -2.63 -5.03
C ALA A 190 5.81 -1.41 -5.82
N ARG A 191 6.71 -0.58 -5.25
CA ARG A 191 7.34 0.54 -5.97
C ARG A 191 8.25 0.05 -7.11
N GLU A 192 9.05 -0.98 -6.87
CA GLU A 192 9.89 -1.60 -7.91
C GLU A 192 9.06 -2.14 -9.07
N TYR A 193 7.93 -2.78 -8.75
CA TYR A 193 6.98 -3.23 -9.75
C TYR A 193 6.44 -2.06 -10.59
N LEU A 194 5.96 -0.98 -9.96
CA LEU A 194 5.46 0.19 -10.69
C LEU A 194 6.54 0.80 -11.60
N GLN A 195 7.78 0.88 -11.13
CA GLN A 195 8.92 1.32 -11.94
C GLN A 195 9.14 0.40 -13.16
N SER A 196 9.07 -0.92 -12.96
CA SER A 196 9.28 -1.91 -14.03
C SER A 196 8.25 -1.80 -15.18
N ILE A 197 7.05 -1.31 -14.88
CA ILE A 197 5.98 -1.07 -15.87
C ILE A 197 5.89 0.40 -16.31
N GLY A 198 6.82 1.27 -15.86
CA GLY A 198 6.85 2.69 -16.21
C GLY A 198 5.69 3.52 -15.64
N ARG A 199 5.07 3.07 -14.54
CA ARG A 199 3.94 3.76 -13.89
C ARG A 199 4.42 4.55 -12.67
N ILE A 200 3.97 5.79 -12.56
CA ILE A 200 4.21 6.64 -11.37
C ILE A 200 2.88 6.78 -10.63
N ALA A 201 2.83 6.28 -9.41
CA ALA A 201 1.69 6.41 -8.52
C ALA A 201 2.12 6.28 -7.04
N PRO A 202 1.35 6.83 -6.10
CA PRO A 202 1.59 6.58 -4.68
C PRO A 202 1.39 5.09 -4.35
N VAL A 203 2.28 4.54 -3.53
CA VAL A 203 2.19 3.19 -2.98
C VAL A 203 2.00 3.31 -1.48
N GLN A 204 0.87 2.81 -0.96
CA GLN A 204 0.54 2.87 0.46
C GLN A 204 -0.39 1.71 0.85
N ILE A 205 -0.02 0.88 1.83
CA ILE A 205 -0.75 -0.36 2.14
C ILE A 205 -2.15 -0.16 2.77
N ASN A 206 -2.36 0.94 3.50
CA ASN A 206 -3.58 1.15 4.30
C ASN A 206 -4.20 2.56 4.09
N ALA A 207 -4.05 3.15 2.91
CA ALA A 207 -4.37 4.56 2.71
C ALA A 207 -5.76 4.85 2.11
N VAL A 208 -6.42 3.86 1.52
CA VAL A 208 -7.65 4.11 0.77
C VAL A 208 -8.86 4.07 1.70
N GLU A 209 -9.34 5.26 2.08
CA GLU A 209 -10.63 5.41 2.75
C GLU A 209 -11.76 4.98 1.82
N LYS A 210 -12.59 4.04 2.29
CA LYS A 210 -13.70 3.47 1.52
C LYS A 210 -15.01 4.11 1.95
N GLN A 211 -15.36 5.22 1.31
CA GLN A 211 -16.65 5.88 1.54
C GLN A 211 -17.81 5.04 1.01
N LEU A 212 -18.74 4.65 1.87
CA LEU A 212 -19.93 3.91 1.47
C LEU A 212 -21.00 4.83 0.84
N ALA A 213 -21.83 4.26 -0.04
CA ALA A 213 -23.00 4.96 -0.58
C ALA A 213 -24.02 5.26 0.53
N PHE A 214 -24.57 6.46 0.53
CA PHE A 214 -25.62 6.86 1.47
C PHE A 214 -27.00 6.51 0.91
N ILE A 215 -27.39 5.24 1.05
CA ILE A 215 -28.65 4.68 0.55
C ILE A 215 -29.25 3.71 1.59
N PRO A 216 -30.56 3.39 1.52
CA PRO A 216 -31.16 2.40 2.41
C PRO A 216 -30.40 1.06 2.38
N VAL A 217 -30.24 0.43 3.55
CA VAL A 217 -29.47 -0.82 3.70
C VAL A 217 -29.96 -1.94 2.78
N ASP A 218 -31.28 -2.07 2.60
CA ASP A 218 -31.88 -3.06 1.71
C ASP A 218 -31.48 -2.83 0.24
N ALA A 219 -31.42 -1.57 -0.18
CA ALA A 219 -30.98 -1.21 -1.51
C ALA A 219 -29.48 -1.47 -1.70
N SER A 220 -28.67 -1.19 -0.66
CA SER A 220 -27.25 -1.50 -0.63
C SER A 220 -26.99 -3.01 -0.77
N ASN A 221 -27.66 -3.83 0.06
CA ASN A 221 -27.55 -5.29 0.01
C ASN A 221 -27.94 -5.84 -1.36
N LYS A 222 -29.01 -5.31 -1.98
CA LYS A 222 -29.38 -5.70 -3.34
C LYS A 222 -28.29 -5.40 -4.37
N LEU A 223 -27.79 -4.17 -4.41
CA LEU A 223 -26.78 -3.78 -5.40
C LEU A 223 -25.46 -4.53 -5.21
N PHE A 224 -24.95 -4.57 -3.98
CA PHE A 224 -23.57 -4.97 -3.72
C PHE A 224 -23.43 -6.43 -3.27
N SER A 225 -24.52 -7.10 -2.91
CA SER A 225 -24.48 -8.52 -2.50
C SER A 225 -25.39 -9.45 -3.30
N GLU A 226 -26.53 -8.99 -3.81
CA GLU A 226 -27.43 -9.85 -4.58
C GLU A 226 -27.15 -9.76 -6.08
N TYR A 227 -27.29 -8.56 -6.65
CA TYR A 227 -27.09 -8.34 -8.09
C TYR A 227 -25.64 -8.59 -8.53
N SER A 228 -24.67 -8.34 -7.64
CA SER A 228 -23.25 -8.55 -7.90
C SER A 228 -22.81 -10.02 -7.90
N LYS A 229 -23.64 -10.96 -7.40
CA LYS A 229 -23.26 -12.39 -7.38
C LYS A 229 -23.17 -12.99 -8.77
N ASP A 230 -24.12 -12.66 -9.63
CA ASP A 230 -24.26 -13.25 -10.96
C ASP A 230 -23.89 -12.28 -12.09
N ASP A 231 -23.58 -11.02 -11.76
CA ASP A 231 -23.12 -10.00 -12.71
C ASP A 231 -21.64 -9.67 -12.49
N ALA A 232 -20.77 -10.25 -13.31
CA ALA A 232 -19.33 -10.02 -13.24
C ALA A 232 -18.92 -8.55 -13.37
N PHE A 233 -19.70 -7.73 -14.12
CA PHE A 233 -19.42 -6.30 -14.23
C PHE A 233 -19.68 -5.59 -12.91
N LEU A 234 -20.82 -5.85 -12.26
CA LEU A 234 -21.12 -5.30 -10.94
C LEU A 234 -20.19 -5.84 -9.87
N ASN A 235 -19.83 -7.13 -9.93
CA ASN A 235 -18.86 -7.75 -9.03
C ASN A 235 -17.48 -7.07 -9.12
N ASN A 236 -17.10 -6.63 -10.32
CA ASN A 236 -15.86 -5.90 -10.57
C ASN A 236 -15.94 -4.42 -10.17
N CYS A 237 -17.11 -3.83 -10.01
CA CYS A 237 -17.24 -2.50 -9.41
C CYS A 237 -16.97 -2.52 -7.89
N PRO A 238 -16.33 -1.48 -7.33
CA PRO A 238 -16.12 -1.40 -5.89
C PRO A 238 -17.46 -1.27 -5.15
N TYR A 239 -17.60 -1.89 -3.97
CA TYR A 239 -18.80 -1.73 -3.13
C TYR A 239 -18.85 -0.37 -2.41
N TRP A 240 -17.82 0.45 -2.57
CA TRP A 240 -17.66 1.80 -2.05
C TRP A 240 -17.62 2.82 -3.20
N LEU A 241 -17.87 4.09 -2.89
CA LEU A 241 -17.75 5.18 -3.85
C LEU A 241 -16.28 5.40 -4.19
N GLY A 242 -15.97 5.37 -5.48
CA GLY A 242 -14.61 5.50 -5.96
C GLY A 242 -14.30 4.55 -7.12
N THR A 243 -13.02 4.26 -7.28
CA THR A 243 -12.50 3.48 -8.40
C THR A 243 -11.57 2.36 -7.93
N ARG A 244 -11.52 1.30 -8.71
CA ARG A 244 -10.41 0.33 -8.69
C ARG A 244 -10.03 -0.05 -10.11
N GLU A 245 -8.80 -0.49 -10.30
CA GLU A 245 -8.34 -0.98 -11.60
C GLU A 245 -8.20 -2.50 -11.60
N SER A 246 -8.40 -3.11 -12.76
CA SER A 246 -8.18 -4.54 -12.99
C SER A 246 -7.49 -4.76 -14.33
N LEU A 247 -6.68 -5.81 -14.40
CA LEU A 247 -6.09 -6.31 -15.64
C LEU A 247 -6.92 -7.50 -16.14
N GLU A 248 -7.51 -7.35 -17.32
CA GLU A 248 -8.28 -8.39 -18.01
C GLU A 248 -7.58 -8.70 -19.32
N ASP A 249 -7.09 -9.94 -19.48
CA ASP A 249 -6.35 -10.37 -20.67
C ASP A 249 -5.18 -9.43 -21.04
N GLY A 250 -4.53 -8.85 -20.01
CA GLY A 250 -3.44 -7.88 -20.17
C GLY A 250 -3.88 -6.44 -20.43
N TYR A 251 -5.18 -6.17 -20.57
CA TYR A 251 -5.73 -4.82 -20.73
C TYR A 251 -6.21 -4.25 -19.40
N ARG A 252 -5.87 -2.99 -19.16
CA ARG A 252 -6.26 -2.28 -17.94
C ARG A 252 -7.63 -1.64 -18.10
N TYR A 253 -8.51 -1.87 -17.13
CA TYR A 253 -9.80 -1.21 -17.00
C TYR A 253 -9.95 -0.54 -15.64
N ILE A 254 -10.69 0.57 -15.63
CA ILE A 254 -11.07 1.29 -14.42
C ILE A 254 -12.54 0.98 -14.14
N TYR A 255 -12.80 0.35 -13.02
CA TYR A 255 -14.13 0.13 -12.48
C TYR A 255 -14.48 1.22 -11.49
N GLU A 256 -15.67 1.78 -11.62
CA GLU A 256 -16.15 2.90 -10.79
C GLU A 256 -17.53 2.61 -10.22
N THR A 257 -17.73 3.05 -8.98
CA THR A 257 -19.04 3.21 -8.36
C THR A 257 -19.17 4.66 -7.92
N SER A 258 -20.27 5.32 -8.31
CA SER A 258 -20.53 6.71 -7.97
C SER A 258 -21.98 6.90 -7.52
N GLN A 259 -22.21 7.90 -6.68
CA GLN A 259 -23.53 8.30 -6.20
C GLN A 259 -23.87 9.70 -6.70
N GLY A 260 -25.12 9.89 -7.11
CA GLY A 260 -25.70 11.18 -7.46
C GLY A 260 -27.17 11.25 -7.06
N LYS A 261 -27.86 12.26 -7.59
CA LYS A 261 -29.31 12.41 -7.46
C LYS A 261 -29.95 12.42 -8.84
N THR A 262 -31.15 11.85 -8.94
CA THR A 262 -32.01 12.04 -10.10
C THR A 262 -32.67 13.42 -10.07
N ASP A 263 -33.22 13.87 -11.20
CA ASP A 263 -33.94 15.16 -11.29
C ASP A 263 -35.14 15.23 -10.33
N ASP A 264 -35.74 14.09 -10.00
CA ASP A 264 -36.83 13.98 -9.02
C ASP A 264 -36.36 13.67 -7.58
N GLY A 265 -35.07 13.85 -7.30
CA GLY A 265 -34.50 13.88 -5.95
C GLY A 265 -34.15 12.53 -5.31
N TYR A 266 -34.35 11.42 -6.02
CA TYR A 266 -33.96 10.10 -5.53
C TYR A 266 -32.45 9.89 -5.62
N ASP A 267 -31.91 9.03 -4.77
CA ASP A 267 -30.53 8.58 -4.90
C ASP A 267 -30.35 7.79 -6.20
N GLN A 268 -29.19 7.98 -6.83
CA GLN A 268 -28.78 7.29 -8.03
C GLN A 268 -27.40 6.67 -7.80
N ILE A 269 -27.25 5.38 -8.07
CA ILE A 269 -25.96 4.69 -8.09
C ILE A 269 -25.59 4.38 -9.53
N THR A 270 -24.38 4.78 -9.93
CA THR A 270 -23.87 4.55 -11.28
C THR A 270 -22.59 3.73 -11.21
N PHE A 271 -22.61 2.60 -11.91
CA PHE A 271 -21.48 1.70 -12.10
C PHE A 271 -20.89 1.91 -13.49
N ARG A 272 -19.57 2.00 -13.60
CA ARG A 272 -18.89 2.13 -14.90
C ARG A 272 -17.68 1.22 -15.02
N LYS A 273 -17.46 0.71 -16.23
CA LYS A 273 -16.19 0.16 -16.71
C LYS A 273 -15.66 1.13 -17.74
N LYS A 274 -14.43 1.59 -17.54
CA LYS A 274 -13.77 2.60 -18.37
C LYS A 274 -12.43 2.08 -18.85
N GLN A 275 -12.02 2.51 -20.03
CA GLN A 275 -10.62 2.43 -20.47
C GLN A 275 -9.76 3.47 -19.70
N PRO A 276 -8.43 3.38 -19.75
CA PRO A 276 -7.55 4.34 -19.07
C PRO A 276 -7.68 5.78 -19.58
N ASP A 277 -8.16 5.98 -20.81
CA ASP A 277 -8.49 7.29 -21.39
C ASP A 277 -9.88 7.83 -20.95
N HIS A 278 -10.53 7.14 -20.01
CA HIS A 278 -11.88 7.39 -19.49
C HIS A 278 -13.03 7.12 -20.46
N THR A 279 -12.77 6.51 -21.62
CA THR A 279 -13.83 6.03 -22.51
C THR A 279 -14.68 4.98 -21.79
N ILE A 280 -15.99 5.20 -21.74
CA ILE A 280 -16.94 4.30 -21.07
C ILE A 280 -17.20 3.09 -21.96
N VAL A 281 -16.87 1.91 -21.44
CA VAL A 281 -17.07 0.61 -22.10
C VAL A 281 -18.39 -0.01 -21.69
N LYS A 282 -18.77 0.14 -20.41
CA LYS A 282 -20.04 -0.36 -19.87
C LYS A 282 -20.51 0.55 -18.75
N GLU A 283 -21.82 0.77 -18.64
CA GLU A 283 -22.43 1.57 -17.59
C GLU A 283 -23.78 0.99 -17.17
N LYS A 284 -24.03 0.95 -15.87
CA LYS A 284 -25.36 0.65 -15.29
C LYS A 284 -25.74 1.73 -14.31
N VAL A 285 -26.95 2.26 -14.46
CA VAL A 285 -27.48 3.31 -13.59
C VAL A 285 -28.71 2.78 -12.86
N TYR A 286 -28.70 2.86 -11.55
CA TYR A 286 -29.81 2.45 -10.69
C TYR A 286 -30.39 3.65 -9.95
N LYS A 287 -31.70 3.80 -10.03
CA LYS A 287 -32.47 4.72 -9.18
C LYS A 287 -32.91 3.99 -7.93
N ILE A 288 -32.72 4.61 -6.77
CA ILE A 288 -33.05 4.01 -5.47
C ILE A 288 -34.45 4.43 -5.06
N VAL A 289 -35.43 3.55 -5.25
CA VAL A 289 -36.82 3.78 -4.86
C VAL A 289 -37.17 2.84 -3.70
N GLY A 290 -37.02 3.35 -2.47
CA GLY A 290 -37.21 2.55 -1.26
C GLY A 290 -36.21 1.37 -1.19
N PRO A 291 -36.65 0.15 -0.85
CA PRO A 291 -35.76 -1.00 -0.64
C PRO A 291 -35.36 -1.71 -1.94
N ALA A 292 -35.77 -1.23 -3.11
CA ALA A 292 -35.49 -1.87 -4.39
C ALA A 292 -34.83 -0.89 -5.38
N PRO A 293 -33.54 -1.08 -5.70
CA PRO A 293 -32.90 -0.37 -6.79
C PRO A 293 -33.57 -0.74 -8.12
N VAL A 294 -33.91 0.26 -8.92
CA VAL A 294 -34.51 0.11 -10.25
C VAL A 294 -33.46 0.47 -11.29
N LEU A 295 -33.14 -0.46 -12.18
CA LEU A 295 -32.25 -0.19 -13.32
C LEU A 295 -32.94 0.81 -14.26
N VAL A 296 -32.31 1.97 -14.48
CA VAL A 296 -32.85 3.04 -15.34
C VAL A 296 -32.12 3.16 -16.67
N SER A 297 -30.86 2.72 -16.74
CA SER A 297 -30.07 2.75 -17.97
C SER A 297 -28.99 1.68 -17.91
N GLU A 298 -28.74 1.04 -19.06
CA GLU A 298 -27.61 0.15 -19.31
C GLU A 298 -27.06 0.44 -20.71
N ARG A 299 -25.74 0.55 -20.83
CA ARG A 299 -25.02 0.59 -22.10
C ARG A 299 -23.71 -0.19 -22.01
#